data_AF-A0AAW5BVH3-F1
#
_entry.id   AF-A0AAW5BVH3-F1
#
_cell.length_a   1.000
_cell.length_b   1.000
_cell.length_c   1.000
_cell.angle_alpha   90.00
_cell.angle_beta   90.00
_cell.angle_gamma   90.00
#
_symmetry.space_group_name_H-M   'P 1'
#
loop_
_entity.id
_entity.type
_entity.pdbx_description
1 polymer ?
#
loop_
_entity_poly.entity_id
_entity_poly.type
_entity_poly.pdbx_seq_one_letter_code
_entity_poly.pdbx_strand_id
1 'polypeptide(L)' 'MIERKSEISLIKDREYLSAENNAYNALVAKGYTPQGADKGFKTVCVMQFEYPEYAENPAKRGKCKEYHFKNWQEALAQLS' A
#
# COMPACT_ATOMS: atom_id res chain seq x y z
N MET A 1 -17.94 38.48 -1.99
CA MET A 1 -18.26 37.11 -1.52
C MET A 1 -17.00 36.29 -1.60
N ILE A 2 -16.44 35.89 -0.47
CA ILE A 2 -15.31 34.95 -0.43
C ILE A 2 -15.96 33.56 -0.40
N GLU A 3 -15.86 32.81 -1.49
CA GLU A 3 -16.25 31.40 -1.50
C GLU A 3 -15.35 30.66 -0.50
N ARG A 4 -15.90 30.26 0.64
CA ARG A 4 -15.25 29.31 1.55
C ARG A 4 -15.27 27.92 0.90
N LYS A 5 -14.39 27.68 -0.06
CA LYS A 5 -14.21 26.34 -0.64
C LYS A 5 -13.43 25.46 0.36
N SER A 6 -14.04 24.33 0.70
CA SER A 6 -13.35 23.05 0.92
C SER A 6 -12.58 22.79 2.23
N GLU A 7 -12.99 23.28 3.39
CA GLU A 7 -12.46 22.73 4.65
C GLU A 7 -12.87 21.25 4.85
N ILE A 8 -14.06 20.87 4.39
CA ILE A 8 -14.55 19.48 4.47
C ILE A 8 -13.79 18.53 3.51
N SER A 9 -13.30 19.04 2.36
CA SER A 9 -12.54 18.21 1.41
C SER A 9 -11.21 17.80 2.01
N LEU A 10 -10.48 18.74 2.62
CA LEU A 10 -9.17 18.52 3.22
C LEU A 10 -9.20 17.53 4.40
N ILE A 11 -10.28 17.53 5.19
CA ILE A 11 -10.45 16.57 6.29
C ILE A 11 -10.62 15.15 5.75
N LYS A 12 -11.47 14.97 4.73
CA LYS A 12 -11.69 13.66 4.09
C LYS A 12 -10.43 13.13 3.41
N ASP A 13 -9.67 14.02 2.76
CA ASP A 13 -8.37 13.66 2.16
C ASP A 13 -7.37 13.21 3.24
N ARG A 14 -7.35 13.86 4.41
CA ARG A 14 -6.49 13.48 5.54
C ARG A 14 -6.88 12.14 6.14
N GLU A 15 -8.17 11.88 6.32
CA GLU A 15 -8.67 10.59 6.81
C GLU A 15 -8.34 9.46 5.83
N TYR A 16 -8.52 9.70 4.53
CA TYR A 16 -8.15 8.75 3.48
C TYR A 16 -6.65 8.43 3.50
N LEU A 17 -5.78 9.45 3.56
CA LEU A 17 -4.33 9.26 3.65
C LEU A 17 -3.91 8.49 4.91
N SER A 18 -4.57 8.77 6.05
CA SER A 18 -4.32 8.04 7.29
C SER A 18 -4.71 6.56 7.15
N ALA A 19 -5.83 6.26 6.51
CA ALA A 19 -6.29 4.89 6.26
C ALA A 19 -5.34 4.13 5.32
N GLU A 20 -4.86 4.77 4.25
CA GLU A 20 -3.87 4.20 3.34
C GLU A 20 -2.53 3.90 4.04
N ASN A 21 -2.03 4.83 4.87
CA ASN A 21 -0.80 4.63 5.64
C ASN A 21 -0.94 3.52 6.68
N ASN A 22 -2.08 3.44 7.36
CA ASN A 22 -2.36 2.37 8.31
C ASN A 22 -2.41 1.01 7.60
N ALA A 23 -3.06 0.94 6.45
CA ALA A 23 -3.14 -0.28 5.66
C ALA A 23 -1.76 -0.72 5.13
N TYR A 24 -0.96 0.23 4.65
CA TYR A 24 0.43 0.00 4.27
C TYR A 24 1.24 -0.60 5.44
N ASN A 25 1.20 0.04 6.61
CA ASN A 25 1.94 -0.43 7.80
C ASN A 25 1.47 -1.82 8.26
N ALA A 26 0.17 -2.10 8.20
CA ALA A 26 -0.39 -3.40 8.56
C ALA A 26 0.09 -4.51 7.61
N LEU A 27 0.19 -4.24 6.30
CA LEU A 27 0.74 -5.18 5.32
C LEU A 27 2.23 -5.45 5.57
N VAL A 28 3.00 -4.40 5.86
CA VAL A 28 4.43 -4.54 6.23
C VAL A 28 4.59 -5.40 7.49
N ALA A 29 3.78 -5.16 8.52
CA ALA A 29 3.81 -5.95 9.75
C ALA A 29 3.48 -7.44 9.53
N LYS A 30 2.69 -7.76 8.49
CA LYS A 30 2.39 -9.14 8.08
C LYS A 30 3.48 -9.79 7.21
N GLY A 31 4.57 -9.08 6.91
CA GLY A 31 5.67 -9.58 6.09
C GLY A 31 5.50 -9.34 4.59
N TYR A 32 4.50 -8.57 4.18
CA TYR A 32 4.38 -8.14 2.80
C TYR A 32 5.30 -6.95 2.53
N THR A 33 5.85 -6.90 1.32
CA THR A 33 6.67 -5.79 0.83
C THR A 33 5.82 -4.95 -0.13
N PRO A 34 5.22 -3.85 0.33
CA PRO A 34 4.51 -2.93 -0.55
C PRO A 34 5.49 -2.22 -1.51
N GLN A 35 5.20 -2.25 -2.80
CA GLN A 35 5.89 -1.48 -3.84
C GLN A 35 4.97 -0.37 -4.34
N GLY A 36 5.52 0.84 -4.43
CA GLY A 36 4.81 2.00 -4.96
C GLY A 36 4.23 1.76 -6.35
N ALA A 37 3.22 2.56 -6.70
CA ALA A 37 2.32 2.33 -7.83
C ALA A 37 3.05 1.96 -9.12
N ASP A 38 2.68 0.82 -9.70
CA ASP A 38 3.15 0.36 -11.01
C ASP A 38 2.74 1.37 -12.10
N LYS A 39 3.41 1.33 -13.27
CA LYS A 39 3.46 2.34 -14.35
C LYS A 39 2.10 2.82 -14.92
N GLY A 40 0.97 2.36 -14.38
CA GLY A 40 -0.40 2.77 -14.69
C GLY A 40 -1.11 3.56 -13.59
N PHE A 41 -0.44 4.35 -12.75
CA PHE A 41 -1.00 5.41 -11.88
C PHE A 41 -2.18 5.08 -10.92
N LYS A 42 -2.66 3.83 -10.84
CA LYS A 42 -3.93 3.49 -10.16
C LYS A 42 -3.94 2.20 -9.37
N THR A 43 -2.80 1.51 -9.26
CA THR A 43 -2.73 0.25 -8.51
C THR A 43 -1.53 0.22 -7.59
N VAL A 44 -1.74 -0.22 -6.36
CA VAL A 44 -0.69 -0.55 -5.42
C VAL A 44 -0.23 -1.98 -5.65
N CYS A 45 1.08 -2.21 -5.61
CA CYS A 45 1.65 -3.55 -5.72
C CYS A 45 2.05 -4.03 -4.32
N VAL A 46 1.59 -5.21 -3.94
CA VAL A 46 2.00 -5.90 -2.72
C VAL A 46 2.78 -7.13 -3.13
N MET A 47 4.03 -7.23 -2.69
CA MET A 47 4.84 -8.42 -2.90
C MET A 47 4.90 -9.28 -1.66
N GLN A 48 4.82 -10.59 -1.84
CA GLN A 48 5.12 -11.58 -0.80
C GLN A 48 6.32 -12.41 -1.26
N PHE A 49 7.38 -12.40 -0.45
CA PHE A 49 8.57 -13.19 -0.70
C PHE A 49 8.56 -14.45 0.15
N GLU A 50 9.11 -15.53 -0.39
CA GLU A 50 9.23 -16.81 0.33
C GLU A 50 10.18 -16.70 1.54
N TYR A 51 11.25 -15.91 1.40
CA TYR A 51 12.26 -15.69 2.45
C TYR A 51 12.50 -14.19 2.66
N PRO A 52 11.65 -13.49 3.44
CA PRO A 52 11.76 -12.05 3.64
C PRO A 52 13.05 -11.65 4.38
N GLU A 53 13.67 -12.55 5.16
CA GLU A 53 14.94 -12.30 5.84
C GLU A 53 16.12 -12.05 4.88
N TYR A 54 16.02 -12.51 3.63
CA TYR A 54 17.04 -12.27 2.60
C TYR A 54 16.75 -11.01 1.77
N ALA A 55 16.20 -9.97 2.39
CA ALA A 55 15.90 -8.69 1.71
C ALA A 55 17.12 -8.11 0.96
N GLU A 56 18.32 -8.23 1.54
CA GLU A 56 19.59 -7.78 0.97
C GLU A 56 20.20 -8.76 -0.05
N ASN A 57 19.68 -9.99 -0.13
CA ASN A 57 20.19 -11.01 -1.05
C ASN A 57 19.08 -11.55 -1.96
N PRO A 58 18.81 -10.87 -3.09
CA PRO A 58 17.70 -11.21 -3.99
C PRO A 58 17.78 -12.65 -4.54
N ALA A 59 18.99 -13.22 -4.69
CA ALA A 59 19.16 -14.60 -5.13
C ALA A 59 18.66 -15.63 -4.12
N LYS A 60 18.63 -15.28 -2.82
CA LYS A 60 18.14 -16.14 -1.72
C LYS A 60 16.71 -15.80 -1.29
N ARG A 61 16.18 -14.65 -1.71
CA ARG A 61 14.85 -14.15 -1.37
C ARG A 61 13.70 -15.02 -1.92
N GLY A 62 14.03 -15.95 -2.83
CA GLY A 62 13.11 -16.99 -3.32
C GLY A 62 12.10 -16.45 -4.34
N LYS A 63 10.97 -17.13 -4.46
CA LYS A 63 9.89 -16.70 -5.35
C LYS A 63 9.20 -15.47 -4.77
N CYS A 64 8.89 -14.52 -5.65
CA CYS A 64 8.05 -13.37 -5.35
C CYS A 64 6.64 -13.65 -5.88
N LYS A 65 5.62 -13.41 -5.05
CA LYS A 65 4.22 -13.31 -5.48
C LYS A 65 3.81 -11.85 -5.48
N GLU A 66 3.42 -11.34 -6.64
CA GLU A 66 2.98 -9.96 -6.83
C GLU A 66 1.44 -9.92 -6.83
N TYR A 67 0.88 -9.04 -6.01
CA TYR A 67 -0.55 -8.79 -5.91
C TYR A 67 -0.82 -7.33 -6.26
N HIS A 68 -1.78 -7.09 -7.14
CA HIS A 68 -2.13 -5.74 -7.59
C HIS A 68 -3.52 -5.39 -7.08
N PHE A 69 -3.62 -4.26 -6.38
CA PHE A 69 -4.88 -3.76 -5.81
C PHE A 69 -5.08 -2.30 -6.19
N LYS A 70 -6.31 -1.81 -6.08
CA LYS A 70 -6.62 -0.41 -6.38
C LYS A 70 -6.02 0.57 -5.36
N ASN A 71 -5.94 0.19 -4.09
CA ASN A 71 -5.40 0.98 -2.99
C ASN A 71 -4.94 0.07 -1.82
N TRP A 72 -4.24 0.64 -0.84
CA TRP A 72 -3.70 -0.14 0.27
C TRP A 72 -4.81 -0.71 1.17
N GLN A 73 -5.93 0.00 1.31
CA GLN A 73 -7.09 -0.50 2.05
C GLN A 73 -7.67 -1.79 1.45
N GLU A 74 -7.83 -1.85 0.13
CA GLU A 74 -8.30 -3.04 -0.60
C GLU A 74 -7.30 -4.18 -0.49
N ALA A 75 -6.01 -3.88 -0.59
CA ALA A 75 -4.94 -4.84 -0.39
C ALA A 75 -4.99 -5.46 1.02
N LEU A 76 -5.13 -4.64 2.05
CA LEU A 76 -5.26 -5.12 3.42
C LEU A 76 -6.51 -5.99 3.58
N ALA A 77 -7.65 -5.60 3.00
CA ALA A 77 -8.89 -6.36 3.11
C ALA A 77 -8.80 -7.75 2.47
N GLN A 78 -8.12 -7.89 1.33
CA GLN A 78 -7.99 -9.17 0.61
C GLN A 78 -6.83 -10.05 1.10
N LEU A 79 -5.77 -9.45 1.63
CA LEU A 79 -4.60 -10.15 2.19
C LEU A 79 -4.69 -10.30 3.71
N SER A 80 -5.87 -10.06 4.31
CA SER A 80 -6.03 -10.08 5.76
C SER A 80 -6.02 -11.46 6.39
#